data_AF-A0A7Y5KDH0-F1
#
_entry.id   AF-A0A7Y5KDH0-F1
#
_cell.length_a   1.000
_cell.length_b   1.000
_cell.length_c   1.000
_cell.angle_alpha   90.00
_cell.angle_beta   90.00
_cell.angle_gamma   90.00
#
_symmetry.space_group_name_H-M   'P 1'
#
loop_
_entity.id
_entity.type
_entity.pdbx_description
1 polymer ?
#
loop_
_entity_poly.entity_id
_entity_poly.type
_entity_poly.pdbx_seq_one_letter_code
_entity_poly.pdbx_strand_id
1 'polypeptide(L)'
;MKQTSFWRMLWHLPSTAKLAWRLLQDRRVPLLGKFVFALALGYVVWPIDFIPDFALPILGQIDDVAVLLAGLRFFLRQTPPEILEEHLAQIK
;
A
#
# COMPACT_ATOMS: atom_id res chain seq x y z
N MET A 1 -2.74 27.15 -19.13
CA MET A 1 -2.08 25.88 -18.74
C MET A 1 -2.59 25.49 -17.35
N LYS A 2 -3.42 24.44 -17.23
CA LYS A 2 -4.15 24.09 -15.99
C LYS A 2 -3.27 23.27 -15.04
N GLN A 3 -2.74 23.94 -14.01
CA GLN A 3 -1.75 23.48 -13.03
C GLN A 3 -2.37 22.81 -11.77
N THR A 4 -3.43 22.00 -11.85
CA THR A 4 -4.11 21.50 -10.62
C THR A 4 -4.65 20.07 -10.69
N SER A 5 -3.78 19.05 -10.70
CA SER A 5 -4.22 17.64 -10.54
C SER A 5 -3.43 16.84 -9.50
N PHE A 6 -2.15 17.13 -9.27
CA PHE A 6 -1.29 16.37 -8.34
C PHE A 6 -1.79 16.42 -6.88
N TRP A 7 -2.23 17.59 -6.41
CA TRP A 7 -2.71 17.78 -5.04
C TRP A 7 -3.98 16.99 -4.69
N ARG A 8 -4.84 16.68 -5.68
CA ARG A 8 -6.01 15.82 -5.47
C ARG A 8 -5.62 14.37 -5.25
N MET A 9 -4.63 13.89 -6.00
CA MET A 9 -4.11 12.52 -5.87
C MET A 9 -3.49 12.30 -4.48
N LEU A 10 -2.72 13.26 -3.98
CA LEU A 10 -2.17 13.26 -2.62
C LEU A 10 -3.28 13.21 -1.55
N TRP A 11 -4.41 13.89 -1.78
CA TRP A 11 -5.54 13.88 -0.83
C TRP A 11 -6.23 12.52 -0.69
N HIS A 12 -6.07 11.62 -1.67
CA HIS A 12 -6.62 10.26 -1.63
C HIS A 12 -5.70 9.24 -0.96
N LEU A 13 -4.43 9.56 -0.74
CA LEU A 13 -3.50 8.69 -0.02
C LEU A 13 -3.93 8.41 1.43
N PRO A 14 -4.30 9.41 2.26
CA PRO A 14 -4.73 9.13 3.63
C PRO A 14 -6.01 8.28 3.68
N SER A 15 -6.94 8.46 2.74
CA SER A 15 -8.14 7.61 2.66
C SER A 15 -7.80 6.17 2.22
N THR A 16 -6.85 6.01 1.30
CA THR A 16 -6.38 4.68 0.87
C THR A 16 -5.66 3.94 1.99
N ALA A 17 -4.79 4.63 2.74
CA ALA A 17 -4.12 4.06 3.90
C ALA A 17 -5.13 3.66 5.00
N LYS A 18 -6.13 4.51 5.27
CA LYS A 18 -7.21 4.21 6.21
C LYS A 18 -8.03 3.00 5.77
N LEU A 19 -8.32 2.89 4.47
CA LEU A 19 -9.02 1.73 3.90
C LEU A 19 -8.22 0.45 4.08
N ALA A 20 -6.95 0.46 3.68
CA ALA A 20 -6.07 -0.69 3.83
C ALA A 20 -5.98 -1.14 5.29
N TRP A 21 -5.88 -0.19 6.23
CA TRP A 21 -5.87 -0.48 7.66
C TRP A 21 -7.14 -1.17 8.15
N ARG A 22 -8.33 -0.69 7.75
CA ARG A 22 -9.60 -1.32 8.12
C ARG A 22 -9.74 -2.73 7.54
N LEU A 23 -9.33 -2.92 6.29
CA LEU A 23 -9.34 -4.23 5.63
C LEU A 23 -8.35 -5.22 6.28
N LEU A 24 -7.19 -4.75 6.74
CA LEU A 24 -6.25 -5.56 7.50
C LEU A 24 -6.87 -6.11 8.79
N GLN A 25 -7.75 -5.35 9.44
CA GLN A 25 -8.44 -5.75 10.65
C GLN A 25 -9.67 -6.65 10.39
N ASP A 26 -10.27 -6.59 9.20
CA ASP A 26 -11.48 -7.36 8.89
C ASP A 26 -11.19 -8.85 8.68
N ARG A 27 -11.75 -9.72 9.53
CA ARG A 27 -11.52 -11.17 9.49
C ARG A 27 -12.00 -11.84 8.20
N ARG A 28 -12.91 -11.21 7.46
CA ARG A 28 -13.44 -11.72 6.19
C ARG A 28 -12.45 -11.57 5.04
N VAL A 29 -11.41 -10.75 5.20
CA VAL A 29 -10.36 -10.56 4.18
C VAL A 29 -9.35 -11.71 4.24
N PRO A 30 -9.00 -12.35 3.10
CA PRO A 30 -8.09 -13.48 3.07
C PRO A 30 -6.72 -13.18 3.70
N LEU A 31 -6.26 -14.10 4.56
CA LEU A 31 -4.98 -13.97 5.25
C LEU A 31 -3.80 -13.84 4.29
N LEU A 32 -3.85 -14.50 3.13
CA LEU A 32 -2.80 -14.42 2.12
C LEU A 32 -2.55 -12.98 1.66
N GLY A 33 -3.62 -12.23 1.36
CA GLY A 33 -3.51 -10.83 0.96
C GLY A 33 -2.89 -9.97 2.06
N LYS A 34 -3.31 -10.20 3.31
CA LYS A 34 -2.76 -9.49 4.48
C LYS A 34 -1.28 -9.79 4.68
N PHE A 35 -0.89 -11.06 4.58
CA PHE A 35 0.50 -11.49 4.71
C PHE A 35 1.38 -10.86 3.64
N VAL A 36 0.97 -10.89 2.37
CA VAL A 36 1.73 -10.29 1.28
C VAL A 36 1.90 -8.77 1.49
N PHE A 37 0.83 -8.08 1.90
CA PHE A 37 0.94 -6.65 2.18
C PHE A 37 1.78 -6.34 3.41
N ALA A 38 1.69 -7.15 4.46
CA ALA A 38 2.53 -7.03 5.65
C ALA A 38 4.02 -7.28 5.33
N LEU A 39 4.33 -8.24 4.46
CA LEU A 39 5.69 -8.48 3.96
C LEU A 39 6.20 -7.31 3.13
N ALA A 40 5.37 -6.73 2.26
CA ALA A 40 5.73 -5.53 1.49
C ALA A 40 5.99 -4.32 2.40
N LEU A 41 5.16 -4.11 3.43
CA LEU A 41 5.41 -3.10 4.46
C LEU A 41 6.70 -3.40 5.24
N GLY A 42 6.92 -4.66 5.60
CA GLY A 42 8.13 -5.12 6.26
C GLY A 42 9.36 -4.81 5.44
N TYR A 43 9.34 -5.09 4.13
CA TYR A 43 10.43 -4.80 3.20
C TYR A 43 10.79 -3.30 3.20
N VAL A 44 9.80 -2.41 3.12
CA VAL A 44 10.03 -0.95 3.10
C VAL A 44 10.51 -0.40 4.45
N VAL A 45 10.03 -0.98 5.56
CA VAL A 45 10.35 -0.50 6.92
C VAL A 45 11.63 -1.13 7.47
N TRP A 46 12.10 -2.25 6.89
CA TRP A 46 13.27 -2.99 7.34
C TRP A 46 14.56 -2.25 6.92
N PRO A 47 15.31 -1.65 7.86
CA PRO A 47 16.45 -0.79 7.56
C PRO A 47 17.79 -1.54 7.54
N ILE A 48 17.78 -2.89 7.53
CA ILE A 48 19.00 -3.70 7.50
C ILE A 48 19.24 -4.16 6.08
N ASP A 49 20.09 -3.42 5.37
CA ASP A 49 20.61 -3.86 4.09
C ASP A 49 21.71 -4.92 4.28
N PHE A 50 21.56 -6.05 3.59
CA PHE A 50 22.65 -7.01 3.37
C PHE A 50 23.70 -6.48 2.36
N ILE A 51 23.41 -5.37 1.67
CA ILE A 51 24.28 -4.71 0.70
C ILE A 51 24.47 -3.25 1.13
N PRO A 52 25.68 -2.81 1.53
CA PRO A 52 25.89 -1.45 2.02
C PRO A 52 25.37 -0.37 1.06
N ASP A 53 24.70 0.65 1.62
CA ASP A 53 24.01 1.80 1.00
C ASP A 53 24.76 2.61 -0.09
N PHE A 54 25.99 2.24 -0.44
CA PHE A 54 26.83 2.95 -1.38
C PHE A 54 26.56 2.63 -2.86
N ALA A 55 25.77 1.61 -3.18
CA ALA A 55 25.64 1.13 -4.56
C ALA A 55 24.72 2.00 -5.43
N LEU A 56 23.49 2.32 -4.99
CA LEU A 56 22.48 3.03 -5.80
C LEU A 56 21.37 3.68 -4.92
N PRO A 57 21.67 4.78 -4.18
CA PRO A 57 20.76 5.35 -3.18
C PRO A 57 19.42 5.89 -3.72
N ILE A 58 19.33 6.19 -5.02
CA ILE A 58 18.11 6.73 -5.66
C ILE A 58 17.26 5.64 -6.32
N LEU A 59 17.89 4.58 -6.86
CA LEU A 59 17.15 3.50 -7.52
C LEU A 59 16.53 2.53 -6.51
N GLY A 60 17.15 2.33 -5.34
CA GLY A 60 16.57 1.51 -4.26
C GLY A 60 15.20 2.02 -3.80
N GLN A 61 15.06 3.33 -3.61
CA GLN A 61 13.81 3.94 -3.11
C GLN A 61 12.62 3.80 -4.08
N ILE A 62 12.88 3.78 -5.40
CA ILE A 62 11.82 3.58 -6.40
C ILE A 62 11.31 2.15 -6.36
N ASP A 63 12.21 1.18 -6.16
CA ASP A 63 11.84 -0.23 -6.02
C ASP A 63 11.00 -0.46 -4.77
N ASP A 64 11.36 0.13 -3.63
CA ASP A 64 10.59 0.04 -2.38
C ASP A 64 9.14 0.52 -2.54
N VAL A 65 8.95 1.66 -3.20
CA VAL A 65 7.62 2.20 -3.50
C VAL A 65 6.87 1.28 -4.46
N ALA A 66 7.55 0.72 -5.46
CA ALA A 66 6.95 -0.22 -6.40
C ALA A 66 6.48 -1.51 -5.71
N VAL A 67 7.31 -2.08 -4.84
CA VAL A 67 7.00 -3.27 -4.02
C VAL A 67 5.81 -2.99 -3.11
N LEU A 68 5.77 -1.84 -2.44
CA LEU A 68 4.66 -1.46 -1.57
C LEU A 68 3.34 -1.32 -2.34
N LEU A 69 3.37 -0.62 -3.48
CA LEU A 69 2.19 -0.45 -4.33
C LEU A 69 1.73 -1.79 -4.93
N ALA A 70 2.65 -2.66 -5.32
CA ALA A 70 2.34 -4.00 -5.80
C ALA A 70 1.69 -4.86 -4.72
N GLY A 71 2.25 -4.85 -3.50
CA GLY A 71 1.69 -5.54 -2.33
C GLY A 71 0.29 -5.04 -1.98
N LEU A 72 0.09 -3.71 -1.97
CA LEU A 72 -1.23 -3.10 -1.77
C LEU A 72 -2.22 -3.52 -2.86
N ARG A 73 -1.81 -3.47 -4.14
CA ARG A 73 -2.65 -3.88 -5.26
C ARG A 73 -3.04 -5.35 -5.16
N PHE A 74 -2.10 -6.22 -4.81
CA PHE A 74 -2.38 -7.64 -4.60
C PHE A 74 -3.39 -7.84 -3.46
N PHE A 75 -3.17 -7.18 -2.32
CA PHE A 75 -4.06 -7.23 -1.17
C PHE A 75 -5.49 -6.80 -1.48
N LEU A 76 -5.66 -5.68 -2.20
CA LEU A 76 -6.98 -5.21 -2.63
C LEU A 76 -7.63 -6.18 -3.61
N ARG A 77 -6.86 -6.83 -4.50
CA ARG A 77 -7.38 -7.86 -5.42
C ARG A 77 -7.80 -9.16 -4.73
N GLN A 78 -7.20 -9.49 -3.59
CA GLN A 78 -7.59 -10.63 -2.77
C GLN A 78 -8.81 -10.32 -1.89
N THR A 79 -9.13 -9.05 -1.68
CA THR A 79 -10.26 -8.63 -0.86
C THR A 79 -11.56 -8.82 -1.65
N PRO A 80 -12.57 -9.52 -1.11
CA PRO A 80 -13.89 -9.62 -1.76
C PRO A 80 -14.49 -8.23 -2.04
N PRO A 81 -15.05 -8.00 -3.24
CA PRO A 81 -15.48 -6.67 -3.66
C PRO A 81 -16.56 -6.10 -2.74
N GLU A 82 -17.44 -6.93 -2.17
CA GLU A 82 -18.50 -6.51 -1.26
C GLU A 82 -17.93 -5.89 0.02
N ILE A 83 -16.86 -6.47 0.56
CA ILE A 83 -16.18 -5.96 1.76
C ILE A 83 -15.43 -4.67 1.43
N LEU A 84 -14.76 -4.62 0.27
CA LEU A 84 -14.04 -3.43 -0.18
C LEU A 84 -14.98 -2.23 -0.31
N GLU A 85 -16.15 -2.43 -0.95
CA GLU A 85 -17.17 -1.39 -1.10
C GLU A 85 -17.77 -0.97 0.24
N GLU A 86 -18.04 -1.92 1.15
CA GLU A 86 -18.53 -1.65 2.51
C GLU A 86 -17.58 -0.70 3.26
N HIS A 87 -16.27 -0.97 3.26
CA HIS A 87 -15.29 -0.11 3.95
C HIS A 87 -15.04 1.20 3.22
N LEU A 88 -15.10 1.22 1.88
CA LEU A 88 -14.99 2.43 1.07
C LEU A 88 -16.12 3.42 1.37
N ALA A 89 -17.36 2.93 1.47
CA ALA A 89 -18.53 3.76 1.79
C ALA A 89 -18.42 4.43 3.17
N GLN A 90 -17.71 3.81 4.11
CA GLN A 90 -17.51 4.33 5.46
C GLN A 90 -16.32 5.30 5.61
N ILE A 91 -15.53 5.49 4.56
CA ILE A 91 -14.37 6.41 4.54
C ILE A 91 -14.71 7.73 3.84
N LYS A 92 -15.84 7.76 3.11
CA LYS A 92 -16.32 8.90 2.33
C LYS A 92 -16.87 10.03 3.19
#